data_AF-A0A3M1LM86-F1
#
_entry.id   AF-A0A3M1LM86-F1
#
_cell.length_a   1.000
_cell.length_b   1.000
_cell.length_c   1.000
_cell.angle_alpha   90.00
_cell.angle_beta   90.00
_cell.angle_gamma   90.00
#
_symmetry.space_group_name_H-M   'P 1'
#
loop_
_entity.id
_entity.type
_entity.pdbx_description
1 polymer ?
#
loop_
_entity_poly.entity_id
_entity_poly.type
_entity_poly.pdbx_seq_one_letter_code
_entity_poly.pdbx_strand_id
1 'polypeptide(L)'
;MEIEELEARLDRLHPLALPHLPTPLEPLPRLTARLGGPELWVKRDDQTGLATGGNKTRKLAFLMAEALAQEADVVLTAGAPQSNHARQTAAAAARLGLACVLVLGGREPSPPAQGNLLLDRL
;
A
#
# COMPACT_ATOMS: atom_id res chain seq x y z
N MET A 1 22.99 9.62 -15.46
CA MET A 1 22.83 8.92 -14.17
C MET A 1 22.81 7.46 -14.54
N GLU A 2 23.90 6.76 -14.20
CA GLU A 2 24.07 5.34 -14.51
C GLU A 2 23.18 4.49 -13.57
N ILE A 3 22.88 3.26 -13.96
CA ILE A 3 21.99 2.36 -13.19
C ILE A 3 22.58 2.11 -11.79
N GLU A 4 23.88 1.94 -11.71
CA GLU A 4 24.64 1.70 -10.49
C GLU A 4 24.51 2.86 -9.50
N GLU A 5 24.44 4.09 -9.99
CA GLU A 5 24.22 5.28 -9.16
C GLU A 5 22.80 5.28 -8.57
N LEU A 6 21.80 4.82 -9.34
CA LEU A 6 20.42 4.71 -8.86
C LEU A 6 20.28 3.60 -7.81
N GLU A 7 20.90 2.44 -8.02
CA GLU A 7 20.92 1.32 -7.08
C GLU A 7 21.57 1.74 -5.76
N ALA A 8 22.75 2.38 -5.81
CA ALA A 8 23.43 2.88 -4.62
C ALA A 8 22.61 3.93 -3.84
N ARG A 9 21.74 4.68 -4.52
CA ARG A 9 20.81 5.62 -3.86
C ARG A 9 19.62 4.89 -3.23
N LEU A 10 19.09 3.87 -3.88
CA LEU A 10 17.97 3.07 -3.35
C LEU A 10 18.39 2.27 -2.12
N ASP A 11 19.60 1.71 -2.11
CA ASP A 11 20.13 0.94 -0.98
C ASP A 11 20.23 1.76 0.30
N ARG A 12 20.39 3.08 0.20
CA ARG A 12 20.45 4.00 1.35
C ARG A 12 19.09 4.29 1.99
N LEU A 13 17.98 3.96 1.33
CA LEU A 13 16.64 4.33 1.78
C LEU A 13 16.06 3.40 2.87
N HIS A 14 16.81 2.36 3.28
CA HIS A 14 16.51 1.43 4.38
C HIS A 14 15.00 1.20 4.67
N PRO A 15 14.23 0.68 3.70
CA PRO A 15 12.79 0.49 3.89
C PRO A 15 12.48 -0.59 4.93
N LEU A 16 11.36 -0.43 5.62
CA LEU A 16 10.84 -1.48 6.51
C LEU A 16 10.32 -2.69 5.71
N ALA A 17 10.48 -3.89 6.29
CA ALA A 17 9.90 -5.13 5.78
C ALA A 17 8.38 -5.21 6.03
N LEU A 18 7.63 -4.25 5.49
CA LEU A 18 6.16 -4.20 5.52
C LEU A 18 5.50 -4.99 4.37
N PRO A 19 5.90 -4.83 3.09
CA PRO A 19 5.32 -5.58 1.98
C PRO A 19 5.95 -6.96 1.82
N HIS A 20 5.13 -7.94 1.41
CA HIS A 20 5.64 -9.22 0.90
C HIS A 20 6.14 -9.02 -0.54
N LEU A 21 7.46 -9.15 -0.75
CA LEU A 21 8.14 -8.90 -2.02
C LEU A 21 9.08 -10.05 -2.40
N PRO A 22 9.37 -10.25 -3.71
CA PRO A 22 8.73 -9.60 -4.85
C PRO A 22 7.30 -10.12 -5.09
N THR A 23 6.36 -9.24 -5.47
CA THR A 23 5.01 -9.71 -5.87
C THR A 23 5.06 -10.37 -7.27
N PRO A 24 4.19 -11.36 -7.56
CA PRO A 24 4.18 -12.06 -8.84
C PRO A 24 3.97 -11.16 -10.07
N LEU A 25 4.54 -11.58 -11.20
CA LEU A 25 4.14 -11.17 -12.54
C LEU A 25 3.36 -12.34 -13.16
N GLU A 26 2.10 -12.12 -13.50
CA GLU A 26 1.22 -13.16 -14.03
C GLU A 26 0.80 -12.83 -15.47
N PRO A 27 0.91 -13.77 -16.43
CA PRO A 27 0.41 -13.56 -17.77
C PRO A 27 -1.13 -13.63 -17.78
N LEU A 28 -1.75 -12.87 -18.68
CA LEU A 28 -3.20 -12.82 -18.88
C LEU A 28 -3.57 -13.44 -20.25
N PRO A 29 -3.37 -14.75 -20.47
CA PRO A 29 -3.50 -15.36 -21.79
C PRO A 29 -4.92 -15.30 -22.34
N ARG A 30 -5.93 -15.46 -21.48
CA ARG A 30 -7.36 -15.37 -21.89
C ARG A 30 -7.75 -13.97 -22.35
N LEU A 31 -7.22 -12.92 -21.68
CA LEU A 31 -7.49 -11.54 -22.07
C LEU A 31 -6.74 -11.17 -23.35
N THR A 32 -5.47 -11.59 -23.44
CA THR A 32 -4.65 -11.47 -24.66
C THR A 32 -5.37 -12.05 -25.86
N ALA A 33 -5.85 -13.30 -25.76
CA ALA A 33 -6.59 -13.96 -26.84
C ALA A 33 -7.90 -13.24 -27.19
N ARG A 34 -8.64 -12.77 -26.18
CA ARG A 34 -9.90 -12.04 -26.39
C ARG A 34 -9.72 -10.71 -27.13
N LEU A 35 -8.57 -10.05 -26.96
CA LEU A 35 -8.27 -8.76 -27.58
C LEU A 35 -7.52 -8.89 -28.92
N GLY A 36 -7.10 -10.10 -29.30
CA GLY A 36 -6.28 -10.31 -30.49
C GLY A 36 -4.84 -9.78 -30.34
N GLY A 37 -4.34 -9.67 -29.10
CA GLY A 37 -3.03 -9.10 -28.74
C GLY A 37 -3.13 -7.83 -27.89
N PRO A 38 -1.99 -7.20 -27.50
CA PRO A 38 -0.65 -7.80 -27.33
C PRO A 38 -0.62 -8.80 -26.16
N GLU A 39 0.54 -9.38 -25.85
CA GLU A 39 0.71 -10.18 -24.62
C GLU A 39 0.55 -9.29 -23.38
N LEU A 40 -0.46 -9.57 -22.58
CA LEU A 40 -0.77 -8.82 -21.38
C LEU A 40 -0.25 -9.54 -20.14
N TRP A 41 0.37 -8.78 -19.25
CA TRP A 41 0.86 -9.22 -17.95
C TRP A 41 0.30 -8.32 -16.86
N VAL A 42 0.19 -8.86 -15.65
CA VAL A 42 -0.15 -8.09 -14.45
C VAL A 42 0.90 -8.27 -13.37
N LYS A 43 1.40 -7.15 -12.83
CA LYS A 43 2.19 -7.13 -11.61
C LYS A 43 1.22 -7.12 -10.42
N ARG A 44 1.21 -8.19 -9.62
CA ARG A 44 0.25 -8.43 -8.54
C ARG A 44 0.55 -7.62 -7.28
N ASP A 45 0.60 -6.31 -7.40
CA ASP A 45 0.80 -5.40 -6.26
C ASP A 45 -0.35 -5.38 -5.26
N ASP A 46 -1.48 -5.99 -5.60
CA ASP A 46 -2.53 -6.36 -4.65
C ASP A 46 -2.06 -7.40 -3.61
N GLN A 47 -1.03 -8.20 -3.92
CA GLN A 47 -0.53 -9.27 -3.05
C GLN A 47 0.60 -8.84 -2.10
N THR A 48 0.71 -7.57 -1.74
CA THR A 48 1.76 -7.07 -0.83
C THR A 48 1.52 -7.39 0.66
N GLY A 49 0.43 -8.09 1.01
CA GLY A 49 0.21 -8.68 2.34
C GLY A 49 -0.39 -7.77 3.42
N LEU A 50 0.13 -6.53 3.58
CA LEU A 50 -0.31 -5.65 4.67
C LEU A 50 -1.78 -5.22 4.52
N ALA A 51 -2.64 -5.66 5.45
CA ALA A 51 -4.09 -5.43 5.46
C ALA A 51 -4.70 -5.58 4.07
N THR A 52 -4.75 -6.82 3.57
CA THR A 52 -5.19 -7.19 2.21
C THR A 52 -4.29 -6.69 1.06
N GLY A 53 -3.15 -6.08 1.34
CA GLY A 53 -2.19 -5.64 0.33
C GLY A 53 -2.66 -4.49 -0.56
N GLY A 54 -1.91 -4.21 -1.62
CA GLY A 54 -2.07 -3.06 -2.51
C GLY A 54 -0.76 -2.27 -2.66
N ASN A 55 -0.72 -1.41 -3.67
CA ASN A 55 0.50 -0.67 -4.03
C ASN A 55 1.01 0.30 -2.95
N LYS A 56 0.15 0.79 -2.03
CA LYS A 56 0.58 1.77 -1.00
C LYS A 56 1.50 1.14 0.05
N THR A 57 1.47 -0.17 0.27
CA THR A 57 2.41 -0.84 1.19
C THR A 57 3.87 -0.61 0.76
N ARG A 58 4.16 -0.57 -0.55
CA ARG A 58 5.51 -0.28 -1.06
C ARG A 58 5.98 1.11 -0.64
N LYS A 59 5.11 2.12 -0.77
CA LYS A 59 5.41 3.51 -0.37
C LYS A 59 5.56 3.61 1.15
N LEU A 60 4.67 2.96 1.89
CA LEU A 60 4.66 3.00 3.36
C LEU A 60 5.92 2.37 3.96
N ALA A 61 6.54 1.39 3.31
CA ALA A 61 7.82 0.81 3.75
C ALA A 61 8.90 1.88 3.99
N PHE A 62 8.96 2.89 3.12
CA PHE A 62 9.92 4.00 3.23
C PHE A 62 9.44 5.08 4.20
N LEU A 63 8.17 5.52 4.05
CA LEU A 63 7.65 6.60 4.89
C LEU A 63 7.59 6.23 6.37
N MET A 64 7.29 4.97 6.68
CA MET A 64 7.29 4.51 8.07
C MET A 64 8.70 4.30 8.62
N ALA A 65 9.69 3.96 7.77
CA ALA A 65 11.09 3.94 8.19
C ALA A 65 11.53 5.34 8.63
N GLU A 66 11.18 6.34 7.82
CA GLU A 66 11.45 7.75 8.14
C GLU A 66 10.70 8.20 9.41
N ALA A 67 9.43 7.84 9.57
CA ALA A 67 8.66 8.18 10.77
C ALA A 67 9.32 7.65 12.06
N LEU A 68 9.80 6.39 12.04
CA LEU A 68 10.54 5.82 13.17
C LEU A 68 11.88 6.52 13.40
N ALA A 69 12.61 6.87 12.34
CA ALA A 69 13.88 7.58 12.44
C ALA A 69 13.72 9.00 13.01
N GLN A 70 12.56 9.62 12.82
CA GLN A 70 12.18 10.91 13.40
C GLN A 70 11.54 10.80 14.78
N GLU A 71 11.48 9.58 15.36
CA GLU A 71 10.83 9.32 16.66
C GLU A 71 9.37 9.80 16.72
N ALA A 72 8.67 9.74 15.58
CA ALA A 72 7.26 10.10 15.52
C ALA A 72 6.42 9.14 16.39
N ASP A 73 5.41 9.66 17.06
CA ASP A 73 4.44 8.91 17.88
C ASP A 73 3.09 8.72 17.17
N VAL A 74 2.79 9.55 16.16
CA VAL A 74 1.55 9.53 15.38
C VAL A 74 1.80 9.64 13.88
N VAL A 75 1.03 8.87 13.10
CA VAL A 75 0.95 9.00 11.63
C VAL A 75 -0.41 9.53 11.25
N LEU A 76 -0.43 10.63 10.51
CA LEU A 76 -1.66 11.24 9.99
C LEU A 76 -1.72 11.07 8.46
N THR A 77 -2.86 10.64 7.95
CA THR A 77 -3.15 10.67 6.50
C THR A 77 -4.61 11.03 6.23
N ALA A 78 -4.90 11.40 4.98
CA ALA A 78 -6.23 11.74 4.52
C ALA A 78 -6.69 10.83 3.37
N GLY A 79 -8.01 10.70 3.20
CA GLY A 79 -8.57 9.94 2.10
C GLY A 79 -10.10 9.98 2.07
N ALA A 80 -10.67 9.19 1.16
CA ALA A 80 -12.11 8.92 1.15
C ALA A 80 -12.46 7.80 2.14
N PRO A 81 -13.75 7.64 2.54
CA PRO A 81 -14.19 6.57 3.43
C PRO A 81 -13.76 5.15 3.03
N GLN A 82 -13.64 4.88 1.72
CA GLN A 82 -13.19 3.58 1.19
C GLN A 82 -11.71 3.58 0.75
N SER A 83 -10.88 4.45 1.33
CA SER A 83 -9.47 4.58 0.92
C SER A 83 -8.62 3.37 1.34
N ASN A 84 -8.11 2.63 0.34
CA ASN A 84 -7.10 1.58 0.57
C ASN A 84 -5.83 2.16 1.19
N HIS A 85 -5.46 3.40 0.85
CA HIS A 85 -4.30 4.06 1.46
C HIS A 85 -4.52 4.24 2.96
N ALA A 86 -5.68 4.76 3.38
CA ALA A 86 -5.98 5.00 4.78
C ALA A 86 -5.94 3.69 5.59
N ARG A 87 -6.58 2.63 5.07
CA ARG A 87 -6.51 1.29 5.68
C ARG A 87 -5.07 0.77 5.79
N GLN A 88 -4.27 0.86 4.72
CA GLN A 88 -2.89 0.38 4.73
C GLN A 88 -1.99 1.20 5.68
N THR A 89 -2.22 2.51 5.80
CA THR A 89 -1.51 3.37 6.76
C THR A 89 -1.86 2.99 8.19
N ALA A 90 -3.14 2.81 8.50
CA ALA A 90 -3.58 2.37 9.84
C ALA A 90 -2.98 1.00 10.21
N ALA A 91 -2.97 0.05 9.27
CA ALA A 91 -2.34 -1.26 9.49
C ALA A 91 -0.83 -1.18 9.71
N ALA A 92 -0.12 -0.32 8.97
CA ALA A 92 1.31 -0.10 9.17
C ALA A 92 1.58 0.54 10.54
N ALA A 93 0.80 1.57 10.92
CA ALA A 93 0.94 2.25 12.21
C ALA A 93 0.70 1.27 13.37
N ALA A 94 -0.38 0.49 13.32
CA ALA A 94 -0.69 -0.54 14.31
C ALA A 94 0.43 -1.59 14.45
N ARG A 95 1.02 -2.04 13.34
CA ARG A 95 2.15 -2.99 13.35
C ARG A 95 3.41 -2.41 14.00
N LEU A 96 3.61 -1.10 13.92
CA LEU A 96 4.80 -0.41 14.41
C LEU A 96 4.60 0.22 15.80
N GLY A 97 3.41 0.09 16.40
CA GLY A 97 3.10 0.70 17.69
C GLY A 97 2.91 2.21 17.64
N LEU A 98 2.59 2.78 16.48
CA LEU A 98 2.34 4.21 16.29
C LEU A 98 0.83 4.51 16.40
N ALA A 99 0.49 5.67 16.95
CA ALA A 99 -0.87 6.19 16.83
C ALA A 99 -1.19 6.51 15.35
N CYS A 100 -2.46 6.41 14.96
CA CYS A 100 -2.89 6.70 13.61
C CYS A 100 -4.11 7.62 13.59
N VAL A 101 -4.05 8.69 12.81
CA VAL A 101 -5.17 9.60 12.57
C VAL A 101 -5.53 9.57 11.09
N LEU A 102 -6.79 9.20 10.80
CA LEU A 102 -7.33 9.19 9.46
C LEU A 102 -8.32 10.34 9.28
N VAL A 103 -8.00 11.28 8.39
CA VAL A 103 -8.91 12.37 8.01
C VAL A 103 -9.71 11.93 6.77
N LEU A 104 -10.92 11.40 7.01
CA LEU A 104 -11.78 10.90 5.94
C LEU A 104 -12.77 11.95 5.47
N GLY A 105 -12.61 12.43 4.24
CA GLY A 105 -13.48 13.41 3.60
C GLY A 105 -14.33 12.81 2.49
N GLY A 106 -15.47 13.44 2.19
CA GLY A 106 -16.34 13.04 1.09
C GLY A 106 -17.79 12.88 1.52
N ARG A 107 -18.57 12.19 0.69
CA ARG A 107 -19.97 11.88 1.00
C ARG A 107 -20.05 10.92 2.18
N GLU A 108 -21.06 11.14 3.01
CA GLU A 108 -21.37 10.22 4.10
C GLU A 108 -21.67 8.82 3.53
N PRO A 109 -21.09 7.75 4.11
CA PRO A 109 -21.35 6.40 3.64
C PRO A 109 -22.80 5.99 3.89
N SER A 110 -23.46 5.43 2.89
CA SER A 110 -24.77 4.82 3.08
C SER A 110 -24.66 3.48 3.83
N PRO A 111 -25.53 3.18 4.80
CA PRO A 111 -25.58 1.86 5.43
C PRO A 111 -26.08 0.77 4.44
N PRO A 112 -25.72 -0.51 4.67
CA PRO A 112 -24.81 -1.01 5.71
C PRO A 112 -23.34 -0.71 5.36
N ALA A 113 -22.46 -0.70 6.38
CA ALA A 113 -21.03 -0.56 6.15
C ALA A 113 -20.48 -1.75 5.33
N GLN A 114 -19.62 -1.46 4.35
CA GLN A 114 -19.01 -2.42 3.45
C GLN A 114 -17.52 -2.09 3.25
N GLY A 115 -16.75 -3.02 2.69
CA GLY A 115 -15.35 -2.77 2.32
C GLY A 115 -14.50 -2.33 3.51
N ASN A 116 -13.72 -1.25 3.33
CA ASN A 116 -12.83 -0.73 4.38
C ASN A 116 -13.61 -0.21 5.60
N LEU A 117 -14.81 0.33 5.41
CA LEU A 117 -15.67 0.77 6.53
C LEU A 117 -16.25 -0.37 7.34
N LEU A 118 -16.38 -1.56 6.74
CA LEU A 118 -16.74 -2.76 7.50
C LEU A 118 -15.55 -3.24 8.33
N LEU A 119 -14.33 -3.19 7.77
CA LEU A 119 -13.10 -3.57 8.47
C LEU A 119 -12.83 -2.70 9.71
N ASP A 120 -13.24 -1.43 9.68
CA ASP A 120 -13.14 -0.50 10.82
C ASP A 120 -14.00 -0.91 12.03
N ARG A 121 -14.92 -1.86 11.86
CA ARG A 121 -15.84 -2.34 12.90
C ARG A 121 -15.51 -3.75 13.41
N LEU A 122 -14.45 -4.39 12.89
CA LEU A 122 -13.99 -5.72 13.30
C LEU A 122 -12.87 -5.60 14.32
#